data_AF-A0A7K1GVA0-F1
#
_entry.id   AF-A0A7K1GVA0-F1
#
_cell.length_a   1.000
_cell.length_b   1.000
_cell.length_c   1.000
_cell.angle_alpha   90.00
_cell.angle_beta   90.00
_cell.angle_gamma   90.00
#
_symmetry.space_group_name_H-M   'P 1'
#
loop_
_entity.id
_entity.type
_entity.pdbx_description
1 polymer ?
#
loop_
_entity_poly.entity_id
_entity_poly.type
_entity_poly.pdbx_seq_one_letter_code
_entity_poly.pdbx_strand_id
1 'polypeptide(L)'
;MSGADEIRDGVALTNLDQPLFDGSGVRKRDLVDYLDAVADRLVPYLRGRPLSVVRVRPGQPPFMQKNLPRYTPDWVRRVPIWAEASRREIAYALCDDRRTLLWFANQRAVEFHPTLATADDLSRPTHLVLDLDPPEGGGFGAGVRAALLVRQALADAGLAGAVKTSGAKGVHVFVPVEGSDAEELAAATRALAARAERLDPKLATTAFIREDRGGKVFVDPTRTGGATVVSVYSPRLRPDVPVSFPVPWPELESVTPADFTIRTVPALVAQRDLWADLLPAPQRLPADLIEEGRAIPIPRVQAMHEGRRRARARRTPT
;
A
#
# COMPACT_ATOMS: atom_id res chain seq x y z
N MET A 1 -7.70 -19.57 31.38
CA MET A 1 -6.68 -19.10 30.41
C MET A 1 -6.23 -20.32 29.64
N SER A 2 -6.62 -20.48 28.37
CA SER A 2 -6.03 -21.53 27.54
C SER A 2 -4.55 -21.20 27.37
N GLY A 3 -3.67 -22.18 27.57
CA GLY A 3 -2.23 -22.03 27.35
C GLY A 3 -1.91 -21.63 25.91
N ALA A 4 -0.63 -21.35 25.64
CA ALA A 4 -0.16 -21.22 24.28
C ALA A 4 -0.41 -22.53 23.51
N ASP A 5 -0.96 -22.43 22.29
CA ASP A 5 -1.13 -23.58 21.41
C ASP A 5 0.25 -24.08 20.93
N GLU A 6 1.16 -23.14 20.65
CA GLU A 6 2.55 -23.41 20.28
C GLU A 6 3.41 -22.15 20.48
N ILE A 7 4.73 -22.29 20.37
CA ILE A 7 5.70 -21.18 20.41
C ILE A 7 6.53 -21.19 19.14
N ARG A 8 6.61 -20.05 18.44
CA ARG A 8 7.52 -19.85 17.29
C ARG A 8 8.36 -18.61 17.51
N ASP A 9 9.67 -18.73 17.32
CA ASP A 9 10.62 -17.61 17.51
C ASP A 9 10.48 -16.91 18.88
N GLY A 10 10.15 -17.67 19.94
CA GLY A 10 9.89 -17.11 21.26
C GLY A 10 8.60 -16.27 21.36
N VAL A 11 7.64 -16.44 20.44
CA VAL A 11 6.28 -15.88 20.49
C VAL A 11 5.28 -16.98 20.82
N ALA A 12 4.56 -16.83 21.93
CA ALA A 12 3.46 -17.71 22.30
C ALA A 12 2.22 -17.42 21.44
N LEU A 13 1.79 -18.42 20.66
CA LEU A 13 0.66 -18.33 19.76
C LEU A 13 -0.60 -18.93 20.39
N THR A 14 -1.76 -18.32 20.16
CA THR A 14 -3.03 -18.74 20.78
C THR A 14 -4.18 -18.68 19.79
N ASN A 15 -5.24 -19.45 20.04
CA ASN A 15 -6.45 -19.45 19.22
C ASN A 15 -6.18 -19.77 17.74
N LEU A 16 -5.20 -20.62 17.46
CA LEU A 16 -4.74 -20.90 16.10
C LEU A 16 -5.81 -21.57 15.24
N ASP A 17 -6.65 -22.40 15.85
CA ASP A 17 -7.73 -23.11 15.14
C ASP A 17 -9.00 -22.28 14.91
N GLN A 18 -9.07 -21.06 15.47
CA GLN A 18 -10.21 -20.19 15.22
C GLN A 18 -10.18 -19.63 13.79
N PRO A 19 -11.37 -19.35 13.19
CA PRO A 19 -11.45 -18.59 11.94
C PRO A 19 -10.70 -17.27 12.04
N LEU A 20 -10.01 -16.85 10.97
CA LEU A 20 -9.23 -15.60 10.97
C LEU A 20 -10.14 -14.36 11.03
N PHE A 21 -11.23 -14.39 10.27
CA PHE A 21 -12.37 -13.48 10.37
C PHE A 21 -13.59 -14.10 9.66
N ASP A 22 -14.76 -13.53 9.87
CA ASP A 22 -16.01 -14.02 9.30
C ASP A 22 -15.98 -13.95 7.77
N GLY A 23 -16.27 -15.06 7.10
CA GLY A 23 -16.21 -15.17 5.64
C GLY A 23 -14.79 -15.25 5.05
N SER A 24 -13.74 -15.35 5.87
CA SER A 24 -12.36 -15.51 5.37
C SER A 24 -12.10 -16.85 4.67
N GLY A 25 -12.80 -17.92 5.09
CA GLY A 25 -12.53 -19.28 4.63
C GLY A 25 -11.19 -19.86 5.12
N VAL A 26 -10.50 -19.18 6.06
CA VAL A 26 -9.18 -19.57 6.59
C VAL A 26 -9.15 -19.45 8.12
N ARG A 27 -8.22 -20.17 8.75
CA ARG A 27 -7.94 -20.09 10.20
C ARG A 27 -6.86 -19.06 10.50
N LYS A 28 -6.74 -18.68 11.77
CA LYS A 28 -5.63 -17.87 12.25
C LYS A 28 -4.28 -18.55 11.99
N ARG A 29 -4.21 -19.88 12.15
CA ARG A 29 -3.03 -20.70 11.82
C ARG A 29 -2.53 -20.44 10.40
N ASP A 30 -3.43 -20.40 9.43
CA ASP A 30 -3.08 -20.18 8.01
C ASP A 30 -2.38 -18.82 7.79
N LEU A 31 -2.84 -17.76 8.49
CA LEU A 31 -2.17 -16.46 8.44
C LEU A 31 -0.77 -16.51 9.07
N VAL A 32 -0.64 -17.17 10.22
CA VAL A 32 0.65 -17.31 10.91
C VAL A 32 1.62 -18.08 10.03
N ASP A 33 1.21 -19.23 9.49
CA ASP A 33 2.02 -20.07 8.61
C ASP A 33 2.45 -19.33 7.34
N TYR A 34 1.54 -18.56 6.75
CA TYR A 34 1.86 -17.72 5.61
C TYR A 34 2.93 -16.66 5.93
N LEU A 35 2.69 -15.85 6.98
CA LEU A 35 3.60 -14.77 7.34
C LEU A 35 4.97 -15.29 7.77
N ASP A 36 4.99 -16.47 8.40
CA ASP A 36 6.21 -17.20 8.72
C ASP A 36 6.97 -17.60 7.44
N ALA A 37 6.29 -18.25 6.50
CA ALA A 37 6.88 -18.73 5.24
C ALA A 37 7.42 -17.61 4.34
N VAL A 38 6.80 -16.41 4.38
CA VAL A 38 7.26 -15.24 3.60
C VAL A 38 8.10 -14.26 4.41
N ALA A 39 8.44 -14.55 5.67
CA ALA A 39 9.09 -13.60 6.57
C ALA A 39 10.36 -12.99 5.97
N ASP A 40 11.24 -13.82 5.40
CA ASP A 40 12.52 -13.39 4.80
C ASP A 40 12.34 -12.45 3.60
N ARG A 41 11.17 -12.48 2.95
CA ARG A 41 10.82 -11.64 1.79
C ARG A 41 10.01 -10.42 2.21
N LEU A 42 9.12 -10.53 3.19
CA LEU A 42 8.27 -9.43 3.65
C LEU A 42 9.02 -8.46 4.56
N VAL A 43 9.77 -8.96 5.54
CA VAL A 43 10.45 -8.14 6.56
C VAL A 43 11.38 -7.08 5.94
N PRO A 44 12.19 -7.36 4.90
CA PRO A 44 13.00 -6.32 4.24
C PRO A 44 12.22 -5.08 3.81
N TYR A 45 10.95 -5.23 3.41
CA TYR A 45 10.09 -4.12 2.98
C TYR A 45 9.31 -3.45 4.11
N LEU A 46 9.35 -4.01 5.33
CA LEU A 46 8.79 -3.41 6.55
C LEU A 46 9.87 -2.77 7.43
N ARG A 47 11.12 -3.26 7.34
CA ARG A 47 12.22 -2.89 8.22
C ARG A 47 12.48 -1.39 8.23
N GLY A 48 12.64 -0.85 9.44
CA GLY A 48 12.92 0.56 9.70
C GLY A 48 11.74 1.49 9.37
N ARG A 49 10.58 0.97 8.94
CA ARG A 49 9.44 1.80 8.52
C ARG A 49 8.36 1.75 9.61
N PRO A 50 7.91 2.92 10.12
CA PRO A 50 6.73 2.99 10.96
C PRO A 50 5.56 2.22 10.35
N LEU A 51 5.11 1.20 11.06
CA LEU A 51 4.14 0.25 10.55
C LEU A 51 2.74 0.55 11.11
N SER A 52 1.79 0.72 10.20
CA SER A 52 0.38 0.59 10.53
C SER A 52 -0.13 -0.78 10.08
N VAL A 53 -1.04 -1.38 10.83
CA VAL A 53 -1.64 -2.67 10.47
C VAL A 53 -3.15 -2.63 10.50
N VAL A 54 -3.81 -3.32 9.58
CA VAL A 54 -5.26 -3.58 9.68
C VAL A 54 -5.44 -4.88 10.45
N ARG A 55 -6.13 -4.78 11.58
CA ARG A 55 -6.42 -5.91 12.47
C ARG A 55 -7.90 -6.27 12.43
N VAL A 56 -8.16 -7.53 12.72
CA VAL A 56 -9.51 -8.04 12.98
C VAL A 56 -9.54 -8.75 14.34
N ARG A 57 -10.58 -8.49 15.12
CA ARG A 57 -10.83 -9.20 16.39
C ARG A 57 -12.16 -9.96 16.25
N PRO A 58 -12.29 -11.16 16.85
CA PRO A 58 -13.56 -11.89 16.81
C PRO A 58 -14.73 -11.01 17.25
N GLY A 59 -15.81 -11.01 16.45
CA GLY A 59 -17.03 -10.24 16.73
C GLY A 59 -16.89 -8.72 16.58
N GLN A 60 -15.84 -8.20 15.94
CA GLN A 60 -15.62 -6.76 15.80
C GLN A 60 -15.29 -6.36 14.36
N PRO A 61 -15.68 -5.13 13.96
CA PRO A 61 -15.27 -4.61 12.66
C PRO A 61 -13.75 -4.47 12.58
N PRO A 62 -13.17 -4.59 11.38
CA PRO A 62 -11.75 -4.35 11.17
C PRO A 62 -11.35 -2.92 11.52
N PHE A 63 -10.13 -2.75 12.01
CA PHE A 63 -9.62 -1.42 12.33
C PHE A 63 -8.13 -1.28 12.01
N MET A 64 -7.73 -0.06 11.64
CA MET A 64 -6.34 0.31 11.45
C MET A 64 -5.71 0.62 12.80
N GLN A 65 -4.68 -0.14 13.18
CA GLN A 65 -3.85 0.12 14.34
C GLN A 65 -2.57 0.84 13.91
N LYS A 66 -2.40 2.07 14.41
CA LYS A 66 -1.18 2.85 14.30
C LYS A 66 -0.38 2.84 15.60
N ASN A 67 -1.08 3.09 16.71
CA ASN A 67 -0.50 3.14 18.04
C ASN A 67 -0.37 1.74 18.62
N LEU A 68 0.83 1.39 19.11
CA LEU A 68 1.06 0.14 19.81
C LEU A 68 0.24 0.07 21.12
N PRO A 69 -0.39 -1.08 21.42
CA PRO A 69 -1.12 -1.27 22.67
C PRO A 69 -0.17 -1.41 23.88
N ARG A 70 -0.69 -1.20 25.09
CA ARG A 70 0.09 -1.30 26.34
C ARG A 70 0.71 -2.68 26.58
N TYR A 71 0.06 -3.75 26.11
CA TYR A 71 0.55 -5.13 26.24
C TYR A 71 1.62 -5.52 25.21
N THR A 72 2.06 -4.58 24.36
CA THR A 72 3.10 -4.87 23.37
C THR A 72 4.38 -5.30 24.09
N PRO A 73 4.98 -6.45 23.73
CA PRO A 73 6.23 -6.89 24.33
C PRO A 73 7.33 -5.83 24.23
N ASP A 74 8.22 -5.83 25.20
CA ASP A 74 9.35 -4.89 25.32
C ASP A 74 10.33 -4.99 24.14
N TRP A 75 10.54 -6.20 23.62
CA TRP A 75 11.41 -6.47 22.47
C TRP A 75 10.85 -5.95 21.13
N VAL A 76 9.56 -5.59 21.05
CA VAL A 76 9.01 -4.94 19.84
C VAL A 76 9.48 -3.48 19.81
N ARG A 77 10.41 -3.20 18.89
CA ARG A 77 10.92 -1.85 18.66
C ARG A 77 9.81 -0.90 18.26
N ARG A 78 9.91 0.33 18.74
CA ARG A 78 8.91 1.39 18.49
C ARG A 78 9.55 2.74 18.29
N VAL A 79 8.89 3.58 17.50
CA VAL A 79 9.28 4.97 17.26
C VAL A 79 8.09 5.90 17.58
N PRO A 80 8.29 6.95 18.42
CA PRO A 80 7.27 7.97 18.63
C PRO A 80 7.21 8.90 17.41
N ILE A 81 6.00 9.15 16.92
CA ILE A 81 5.76 10.12 15.85
C ILE A 81 4.63 11.05 16.28
N TRP A 82 4.86 12.35 16.18
CA TRP A 82 3.85 13.35 16.42
C TRP A 82 2.74 13.26 15.37
N ALA A 83 1.49 13.07 15.82
CA ALA A 83 0.34 13.04 14.94
C ALA A 83 -0.46 14.34 15.08
N GLU A 84 -0.31 15.23 14.09
CA GLU A 84 -0.97 16.55 14.03
C GLU A 84 -2.48 16.47 14.25
N ALA A 85 -3.14 15.50 13.61
CA ALA A 85 -4.59 15.31 13.68
C ALA A 85 -5.10 15.00 15.09
N SER A 86 -4.29 14.35 15.93
CA SER A 86 -4.66 13.99 17.30
C SER A 86 -3.89 14.74 18.38
N ARG A 87 -2.99 15.67 17.98
CA ARG A 87 -2.13 16.47 18.87
C ARG A 87 -1.47 15.64 19.97
N ARG A 88 -0.92 14.48 19.61
CA ARG A 88 -0.22 13.57 20.52
C ARG A 88 0.82 12.74 19.78
N GLU A 89 1.75 12.18 20.53
CA GLU A 89 2.64 11.14 20.03
C GLU A 89 1.89 9.81 19.85
N ILE A 90 2.21 9.15 18.75
CA ILE A 90 1.81 7.80 18.41
C ILE A 90 3.06 6.93 18.42
N ALA A 91 3.04 5.85 19.20
CA ALA A 91 4.10 4.87 19.19
C ALA A 91 3.85 3.86 18.06
N TYR A 92 4.54 4.02 16.94
CA TYR A 92 4.49 3.06 15.83
C TYR A 92 5.45 1.91 16.08
N ALA A 93 5.09 0.72 15.62
CA ALA A 93 6.01 -0.41 15.62
C ALA A 93 7.01 -0.30 14.47
N LEU A 94 8.20 -0.84 14.69
CA LEU A 94 9.14 -1.21 13.65
C LEU A 94 9.14 -2.74 13.54
N CYS A 95 8.65 -3.27 12.42
CA CYS A 95 8.63 -4.71 12.17
C CYS A 95 9.92 -5.11 11.46
N ASP A 96 11.00 -5.16 12.23
CA ASP A 96 12.37 -5.32 11.71
C ASP A 96 12.82 -6.79 11.54
N ASP A 97 12.05 -7.71 12.13
CA ASP A 97 12.38 -9.12 12.25
C ASP A 97 11.14 -10.04 12.19
N ARG A 98 11.41 -11.33 11.99
CA ARG A 98 10.41 -12.40 11.94
C ARG A 98 9.62 -12.51 13.24
N ARG A 99 10.28 -12.38 14.39
CA ARG A 99 9.65 -12.44 15.71
C ARG A 99 8.52 -11.41 15.87
N THR A 100 8.77 -10.17 15.46
CA THR A 100 7.79 -9.07 15.47
C THR A 100 6.66 -9.32 14.49
N LEU A 101 6.97 -9.86 13.30
CA LEU A 101 5.97 -10.24 12.33
C LEU A 101 5.02 -11.32 12.87
N LEU A 102 5.55 -12.36 13.52
CA LEU A 102 4.76 -13.43 14.14
C LEU A 102 3.92 -12.93 15.31
N TRP A 103 4.42 -11.95 16.09
CA TRP A 103 3.58 -11.30 17.10
C TRP A 103 2.41 -10.56 16.47
N PHE A 104 2.62 -9.81 15.39
CA PHE A 104 1.52 -9.17 14.64
C PHE A 104 0.53 -10.20 14.09
N ALA A 105 1.01 -11.32 13.53
CA ALA A 105 0.17 -12.43 13.08
C ALA A 105 -0.70 -12.98 14.23
N ASN A 106 -0.09 -13.20 15.41
CA ASN A 106 -0.80 -13.63 16.62
C ASN A 106 -1.87 -12.62 17.06
N GLN A 107 -1.63 -11.34 16.81
CA GLN A 107 -2.57 -10.25 17.07
C GLN A 107 -3.65 -10.09 15.99
N ARG A 108 -3.71 -11.00 15.00
CA ARG A 108 -4.61 -10.94 13.82
C ARG A 108 -4.43 -9.65 13.01
N ALA A 109 -3.20 -9.18 12.89
CA ALA A 109 -2.84 -8.17 11.89
C ALA A 109 -2.79 -8.86 10.51
N VAL A 110 -3.72 -8.47 9.64
CA VAL A 110 -3.87 -9.08 8.31
C VAL A 110 -3.16 -8.25 7.25
N GLU A 111 -3.35 -6.92 7.27
CA GLU A 111 -2.70 -6.03 6.31
C GLU A 111 -1.57 -5.23 6.95
N PHE A 112 -0.45 -5.10 6.25
CA PHE A 112 0.76 -4.40 6.68
C PHE A 112 0.98 -3.18 5.79
N HIS A 113 0.94 -1.99 6.38
CA HIS A 113 0.97 -0.71 5.68
C HIS A 113 2.15 0.12 6.21
N PRO A 114 3.39 -0.14 5.76
CA PRO A 114 4.55 0.67 6.12
C PRO A 114 4.45 2.07 5.51
N THR A 115 5.15 3.03 6.12
CA THR A 115 5.46 4.32 5.50
C THR A 115 6.43 4.16 4.33
N LEU A 116 6.36 5.09 3.37
CA LEU A 116 7.29 5.13 2.24
C LEU A 116 8.70 5.63 2.61
N ALA A 117 8.86 6.21 3.80
CA ALA A 117 10.12 6.61 4.41
C ALA A 117 10.47 5.71 5.62
N THR A 118 11.74 5.67 6.02
CA THR A 118 12.17 5.02 7.27
C THR A 118 11.99 5.98 8.45
N ALA A 119 12.05 5.44 9.67
CA ALA A 119 12.00 6.21 10.90
C ALA A 119 13.20 7.16 11.06
N ASP A 120 14.33 6.87 10.40
CA ASP A 120 15.54 7.68 10.47
C ASP A 120 15.34 9.05 9.79
N ASP A 121 14.60 9.08 8.67
CA ASP A 121 14.23 10.32 7.98
C ASP A 121 12.87 10.20 7.30
N LEU A 122 11.82 10.61 8.00
CA LEU A 122 10.45 10.60 7.49
C LEU A 122 10.19 11.62 6.37
N SER A 123 11.08 12.60 6.19
CA SER A 123 10.95 13.63 5.18
C SER A 123 11.44 13.17 3.80
N ARG A 124 12.14 12.04 3.73
CA ARG A 124 12.72 11.46 2.51
C ARG A 124 12.17 10.07 2.21
N PRO A 125 11.02 9.98 1.54
CA PRO A 125 10.50 8.70 1.10
C PRO A 125 11.43 8.05 0.07
N THR A 126 11.59 6.74 0.20
CA THR A 126 12.47 5.91 -0.63
C THR A 126 11.81 5.44 -1.93
N HIS A 127 10.49 5.64 -2.06
CA HIS A 127 9.71 5.19 -3.21
C HIS A 127 8.66 6.22 -3.58
N LEU A 128 8.50 6.43 -4.87
CA LEU A 128 7.31 6.99 -5.47
C LEU A 128 6.32 5.85 -5.75
N VAL A 129 5.03 6.08 -5.50
CA VAL A 129 3.97 5.09 -5.73
C VAL A 129 2.81 5.72 -6.49
N LEU A 130 2.39 5.05 -7.56
CA LEU A 130 1.14 5.35 -8.26
C LEU A 130 0.12 4.24 -7.93
N ASP A 131 -0.97 4.64 -7.27
CA ASP A 131 -2.06 3.76 -6.83
C ASP A 131 -3.21 3.85 -7.84
N LEU A 132 -3.54 2.71 -8.46
CA LEU A 132 -4.45 2.64 -9.60
C LEU A 132 -5.73 1.95 -9.16
N ASP A 133 -6.79 2.74 -9.04
CA ASP A 133 -8.08 2.29 -8.56
C ASP A 133 -9.12 2.28 -9.70
N PRO A 134 -9.47 1.09 -10.22
CA PRO A 134 -10.56 0.96 -11.19
C PRO A 134 -11.89 1.43 -10.60
N PRO A 135 -12.81 1.91 -11.46
CA PRO A 135 -14.16 2.25 -11.03
C PRO A 135 -14.88 1.00 -10.52
N GLU A 136 -15.95 1.22 -9.77
CA GLU A 136 -16.85 0.13 -9.40
C GLU A 136 -17.40 -0.56 -10.66
N GLY A 137 -17.28 -1.88 -10.73
CA GLY A 137 -17.63 -2.66 -11.93
C GLY A 137 -16.57 -2.72 -13.03
N GLY A 138 -15.52 -1.89 -13.01
CA GLY A 138 -14.50 -1.84 -14.08
C GLY A 138 -13.54 -3.03 -14.16
N GLY A 139 -13.51 -3.86 -13.11
CA GLY A 139 -12.66 -5.05 -13.03
C GLY A 139 -11.15 -4.74 -12.95
N PHE A 140 -10.35 -5.79 -12.75
CA PHE A 140 -8.89 -5.69 -12.64
C PHE A 140 -8.23 -5.25 -13.96
N GLY A 141 -8.76 -5.71 -15.11
CA GLY A 141 -8.20 -5.40 -16.43
C GLY A 141 -8.17 -3.90 -16.77
N ALA A 142 -9.12 -3.09 -16.26
CA ALA A 142 -9.03 -1.64 -16.41
C ALA A 142 -7.82 -1.06 -15.66
N GLY A 143 -7.55 -1.55 -14.45
CA GLY A 143 -6.37 -1.19 -13.66
C GLY A 143 -5.06 -1.59 -14.35
N VAL A 144 -5.03 -2.76 -14.99
CA VAL A 144 -3.88 -3.22 -15.79
C VAL A 144 -3.61 -2.27 -16.96
N ARG A 145 -4.63 -1.92 -17.75
CA ARG A 145 -4.46 -0.98 -18.86
C ARG A 145 -3.96 0.39 -18.38
N ALA A 146 -4.48 0.90 -17.27
CA ALA A 146 -3.98 2.14 -16.68
C ALA A 146 -2.53 2.01 -16.17
N ALA A 147 -2.13 0.83 -15.66
CA ALA A 147 -0.75 0.57 -15.26
C ALA A 147 0.22 0.60 -16.45
N LEU A 148 -0.23 0.15 -17.62
CA LEU A 148 0.55 0.27 -18.85
C LEU A 148 0.71 1.73 -19.31
N LEU A 149 -0.31 2.58 -19.13
CA LEU A 149 -0.16 4.02 -19.35
C LEU A 149 0.85 4.66 -18.40
N VAL A 150 0.81 4.27 -17.12
CA VAL A 150 1.82 4.71 -16.14
C VAL A 150 3.21 4.24 -16.53
N ARG A 151 3.36 2.99 -16.98
CA ARG A 151 4.64 2.45 -17.45
C ARG A 151 5.19 3.27 -18.62
N GLN A 152 4.34 3.65 -19.58
CA GLN A 152 4.73 4.51 -20.69
C GLN A 152 5.15 5.90 -20.20
N ALA A 153 4.34 6.53 -19.33
CA ALA A 153 4.65 7.85 -18.77
C ALA A 153 5.97 7.88 -17.98
N LEU A 154 6.30 6.79 -17.29
CA LEU A 154 7.61 6.59 -16.64
C LEU A 154 8.72 6.50 -17.69
N ALA A 155 8.56 5.65 -18.71
CA ALA A 155 9.57 5.47 -19.75
C ALA A 155 9.85 6.78 -20.50
N ASP A 156 8.82 7.56 -20.82
CA ASP A 156 8.94 8.88 -21.45
C ASP A 156 9.68 9.90 -20.57
N ALA A 157 9.67 9.70 -19.25
CA ALA A 157 10.42 10.49 -18.28
C ALA A 157 11.82 9.91 -17.98
N GLY A 158 12.25 8.85 -18.68
CA GLY A 158 13.52 8.17 -18.40
C GLY A 158 13.54 7.39 -17.08
N LEU A 159 12.37 7.04 -16.54
CA LEU A 159 12.21 6.29 -15.31
C LEU A 159 11.70 4.87 -15.57
N ALA A 160 12.03 3.96 -14.66
CA ALA A 160 11.52 2.61 -14.59
C ALA A 160 10.84 2.35 -13.25
N GLY A 161 9.87 1.43 -13.23
CA GLY A 161 9.19 0.98 -12.02
C GLY A 161 8.81 -0.49 -12.07
N ALA A 162 8.48 -1.05 -10.91
CA ALA A 162 7.96 -2.39 -10.75
C ALA A 162 6.47 -2.35 -10.41
N VAL A 163 5.74 -3.41 -10.76
CA VAL A 163 4.28 -3.47 -10.60
C VAL A 163 3.86 -4.62 -9.70
N LYS A 164 2.85 -4.38 -8.87
CA LYS A 164 2.23 -5.40 -8.04
C LYS A 164 0.72 -5.26 -8.06
N THR A 165 0.02 -6.38 -7.94
CA THR A 165 -1.41 -6.34 -7.61
C THR A 165 -1.57 -5.69 -6.24
N SER A 166 -2.66 -4.97 -6.02
CA SER A 166 -2.99 -4.52 -4.67
C SER A 166 -3.47 -5.68 -3.77
N GLY A 167 -3.85 -6.83 -4.34
CA GLY A 167 -4.62 -7.88 -3.64
C GLY A 167 -6.11 -7.50 -3.45
N ALA A 168 -6.57 -6.44 -4.11
CA ALA A 168 -7.97 -6.03 -4.15
C ALA A 168 -8.42 -5.90 -5.61
N LYS A 169 -8.84 -4.70 -6.05
CA LYS A 169 -9.23 -4.44 -7.46
C LYS A 169 -8.16 -3.68 -8.24
N GLY A 170 -7.27 -2.96 -7.54
CA GLY A 170 -6.29 -2.06 -8.12
C GLY A 170 -4.89 -2.66 -8.29
N VAL A 171 -4.01 -1.83 -8.84
CA VAL A 171 -2.60 -2.11 -9.12
C VAL A 171 -1.75 -1.01 -8.48
N HIS A 172 -0.57 -1.34 -7.97
CA HIS A 172 0.40 -0.33 -7.58
C HIS A 172 1.64 -0.40 -8.46
N VAL A 173 2.13 0.75 -8.89
CA VAL A 173 3.43 0.89 -9.56
C VAL A 173 4.38 1.60 -8.60
N PHE A 174 5.52 0.96 -8.31
CA PHE A 174 6.54 1.44 -7.40
C PHE A 174 7.79 1.85 -8.18
N VAL A 175 8.34 3.02 -7.85
CA VAL A 175 9.58 3.54 -8.40
C VAL A 175 10.52 3.83 -7.23
N PRO A 176 11.58 3.04 -7.03
CA PRO A 176 12.65 3.35 -6.09
C PRO A 176 13.32 4.68 -6.45
N VAL A 177 13.44 5.57 -5.47
CA VAL A 177 13.99 6.92 -5.68
C VAL A 177 15.04 7.28 -4.63
N GLU A 178 15.94 8.18 -5.00
CA GLU A 178 16.95 8.76 -4.12
C GLU A 178 17.06 10.29 -4.30
N GLY A 179 17.57 10.96 -3.27
CA GLY A 179 17.92 12.39 -3.31
C GLY A 179 16.75 13.37 -3.17
N SER A 180 15.52 12.94 -3.42
CA SER A 180 14.35 13.81 -3.36
C SER A 180 13.64 13.81 -2.01
N ASP A 181 13.05 14.94 -1.65
CA ASP A 181 12.19 15.07 -0.47
C ASP A 181 10.72 14.70 -0.77
N ALA A 182 9.89 14.68 0.28
CA ALA A 182 8.48 14.35 0.17
C ALA A 182 7.68 15.29 -0.77
N GLU A 183 8.06 16.56 -0.89
CA GLU A 183 7.37 17.53 -1.74
C GLU A 183 7.71 17.31 -3.21
N GLU A 184 8.98 17.10 -3.52
CA GLU A 184 9.47 16.78 -4.86
C GLU A 184 8.87 15.47 -5.38
N LEU A 185 8.80 14.44 -4.54
CA LEU A 185 8.11 13.19 -4.87
C LEU A 185 6.63 13.43 -5.17
N ALA A 186 5.95 14.24 -4.34
CA ALA A 186 4.55 14.58 -4.54
C ALA A 186 4.32 15.29 -5.88
N ALA A 187 5.22 16.21 -6.24
CA ALA A 187 5.19 16.90 -7.52
C ALA A 187 5.37 15.91 -8.69
N ALA A 188 6.46 15.14 -8.69
CA ALA A 188 6.73 14.17 -9.75
C ALA A 188 5.60 13.15 -9.93
N THR A 189 4.98 12.70 -8.82
CA THR A 189 3.84 11.77 -8.87
C THR A 189 2.62 12.41 -9.55
N ARG A 190 2.32 13.70 -9.27
CA ARG A 190 1.26 14.43 -9.97
C ARG A 190 1.54 14.54 -11.46
N ALA A 191 2.78 14.85 -11.85
CA ALA A 191 3.16 14.95 -13.25
C ALA A 191 2.99 13.61 -13.98
N LEU A 192 3.48 12.51 -13.38
CA LEU A 192 3.33 11.16 -13.96
C LEU A 192 1.86 10.74 -14.08
N ALA A 193 1.05 11.01 -13.06
CA ALA A 193 -0.38 10.71 -13.10
C ALA A 193 -1.11 11.50 -14.21
N ALA A 194 -0.78 12.80 -14.35
CA ALA A 194 -1.34 13.64 -15.40
C ALA A 194 -0.85 13.22 -16.80
N ARG A 195 0.41 12.82 -16.94
CA ARG A 195 0.94 12.23 -18.18
C ARG A 195 0.18 10.97 -18.56
N ALA A 196 -0.04 10.06 -17.61
CA ALA A 196 -0.81 8.84 -17.83
C ALA A 196 -2.26 9.12 -18.23
N GLU A 197 -2.94 10.10 -17.60
CA GLU A 197 -4.28 10.54 -18.03
C GLU A 197 -4.28 11.11 -19.47
N ARG A 198 -3.24 11.86 -19.87
CA ARG A 198 -3.15 12.41 -21.24
C ARG A 198 -2.97 11.35 -22.31
N LEU A 199 -2.32 10.22 -21.99
CA LEU A 199 -2.13 9.12 -22.94
C LEU A 199 -3.47 8.46 -23.33
N ASP A 200 -4.39 8.30 -22.37
CA ASP A 200 -5.78 7.89 -22.65
C ASP A 200 -6.77 8.52 -21.64
N PRO A 201 -7.33 9.70 -21.98
CA PRO A 201 -8.25 10.42 -21.09
C PRO A 201 -9.64 9.79 -21.00
N LYS A 202 -9.94 8.77 -21.82
CA LYS A 202 -11.17 7.99 -21.75
C LYS A 202 -11.05 6.84 -20.74
N LEU A 203 -9.83 6.34 -20.51
CA LEU A 203 -9.56 5.25 -19.57
C LEU A 203 -9.18 5.76 -18.18
N ALA A 204 -8.32 6.78 -18.09
CA ALA A 204 -7.68 7.19 -16.85
C ALA A 204 -8.13 8.60 -16.40
N THR A 205 -7.97 8.88 -15.10
CA THR A 205 -8.19 10.21 -14.55
C THR A 205 -7.43 10.51 -13.27
N THR A 206 -7.04 11.77 -13.08
CA THR A 206 -6.55 12.28 -11.80
C THR A 206 -7.62 13.02 -10.99
N ALA A 207 -8.90 12.95 -11.40
CA ALA A 207 -10.00 13.58 -10.67
C ALA A 207 -10.16 13.01 -9.25
N PHE A 208 -9.89 13.85 -8.25
CA PHE A 208 -9.91 13.44 -6.84
C PHE A 208 -11.32 13.06 -6.36
N ILE A 209 -12.33 13.84 -6.74
CA ILE A 209 -13.74 13.62 -6.40
C ILE A 209 -14.26 12.41 -7.19
N ARG A 210 -14.84 11.41 -6.49
CA ARG A 210 -15.24 10.13 -7.08
C ARG A 210 -16.29 10.31 -8.18
N GLU A 211 -17.25 11.21 -7.99
CA GLU A 211 -18.33 11.49 -8.95
C GLU A 211 -17.78 12.07 -10.26
N ASP A 212 -16.69 12.84 -10.19
CA ASP A 212 -16.09 13.50 -11.36
C ASP A 212 -15.22 12.53 -12.18
N ARG A 213 -14.98 11.31 -11.69
CA ARG A 213 -14.15 10.31 -12.39
C ARG A 213 -14.84 9.72 -13.60
N GLY A 214 -16.17 9.79 -13.70
CA GLY A 214 -16.92 9.37 -14.89
C GLY A 214 -16.70 7.90 -15.30
N GLY A 215 -16.50 6.99 -14.33
CA GLY A 215 -16.23 5.59 -14.62
C GLY A 215 -14.82 5.30 -15.17
N LYS A 216 -13.87 6.23 -15.00
CA LYS A 216 -12.47 6.06 -15.37
C LYS A 216 -11.65 5.49 -14.21
N VAL A 217 -10.50 4.91 -14.52
CA VAL A 217 -9.51 4.46 -13.52
C VAL A 217 -8.89 5.68 -12.88
N PHE A 218 -8.94 5.75 -11.55
CA PHE A 218 -8.27 6.82 -10.81
C PHE A 218 -6.78 6.49 -10.70
N VAL A 219 -5.95 7.35 -11.28
CA VAL A 219 -4.50 7.32 -11.11
C VAL A 219 -4.17 8.25 -9.95
N ASP A 220 -4.11 7.70 -8.73
CA ASP A 220 -4.02 8.48 -7.50
C ASP A 220 -2.61 9.06 -7.31
N PRO A 221 -2.45 10.40 -7.39
CA PRO A 221 -1.15 11.04 -7.17
C PRO A 221 -0.91 11.42 -5.70
N THR A 222 -1.80 11.03 -4.78
CA THR A 222 -1.79 11.51 -3.39
C THR A 222 -1.06 10.59 -2.41
N ARG A 223 -0.55 9.44 -2.89
CA ARG A 223 0.21 8.47 -2.10
C ARG A 223 1.68 8.89 -1.91
N THR A 224 1.92 10.12 -1.49
CA THR A 224 3.26 10.70 -1.29
C THR A 224 3.38 11.37 0.06
N GLY A 225 4.56 11.35 0.68
CA GLY A 225 4.87 12.15 1.88
C GLY A 225 3.98 11.85 3.11
N GLY A 226 4.29 10.77 3.84
CA GLY A 226 3.60 10.38 5.08
C GLY A 226 2.39 9.44 4.89
N ALA A 227 2.03 9.13 3.64
CA ALA A 227 1.08 8.07 3.33
C ALA A 227 1.68 6.68 3.64
N THR A 228 0.81 5.74 3.99
CA THR A 228 1.13 4.32 4.05
C THR A 228 0.53 3.62 2.84
N VAL A 229 1.24 2.63 2.30
CA VAL A 229 0.75 1.77 1.22
C VAL A 229 0.88 0.33 1.69
N VAL A 230 -0.07 -0.53 1.31
CA VAL A 230 0.01 -1.95 1.65
C VAL A 230 1.33 -2.52 1.09
N SER A 231 2.10 -3.21 1.93
CA SER A 231 3.38 -3.79 1.55
C SER A 231 3.22 -4.83 0.44
N VAL A 232 4.28 -5.04 -0.35
CA VAL A 232 4.41 -6.29 -1.10
C VAL A 232 4.33 -7.48 -0.13
N TYR A 233 3.76 -8.60 -0.57
CA TYR A 233 3.51 -9.81 0.24
C TYR A 233 2.56 -9.62 1.43
N SER A 234 2.00 -8.43 1.64
CA SER A 234 0.96 -8.25 2.64
C SER A 234 -0.33 -8.95 2.20
N PRO A 235 -0.95 -9.77 3.07
CA PRO A 235 -2.33 -10.20 2.88
C PRO A 235 -3.31 -9.01 2.88
N ARG A 236 -4.50 -9.24 2.35
CA ARG A 236 -5.62 -8.31 2.30
C ARG A 236 -6.82 -8.89 3.02
N LEU A 237 -7.56 -8.05 3.74
CA LEU A 237 -8.70 -8.46 4.53
C LEU A 237 -9.95 -8.65 3.64
N ARG A 238 -9.95 -9.72 2.87
CA ARG A 238 -10.97 -10.11 1.89
C ARG A 238 -11.15 -11.64 1.88
N PRO A 239 -12.27 -12.17 1.37
CA PRO A 239 -12.44 -13.62 1.20
C PRO A 239 -11.23 -14.25 0.52
N ASP A 240 -10.81 -15.43 0.98
CA ASP A 240 -9.61 -16.17 0.57
C ASP A 240 -8.27 -15.48 0.85
N VAL A 241 -8.29 -14.32 1.50
CA VAL A 241 -7.12 -13.56 1.96
C VAL A 241 -6.08 -13.37 0.84
N PRO A 242 -6.44 -12.66 -0.24
CA PRO A 242 -5.52 -12.36 -1.34
C PRO A 242 -4.33 -11.54 -0.86
N VAL A 243 -3.26 -11.56 -1.63
CA VAL A 243 -1.96 -10.95 -1.29
C VAL A 243 -1.65 -9.84 -2.28
N SER A 244 -1.08 -8.74 -1.81
CA SER A 244 -0.48 -7.74 -2.70
C SER A 244 0.81 -8.32 -3.28
N PHE A 245 0.74 -8.80 -4.52
CA PHE A 245 1.75 -9.70 -5.08
C PHE A 245 2.50 -9.04 -6.26
N PRO A 246 3.84 -9.14 -6.30
CA PRO A 246 4.65 -8.58 -7.38
C PRO A 246 4.47 -9.36 -8.69
N VAL A 247 4.35 -8.68 -9.83
CA VAL A 247 4.08 -9.32 -11.12
C VAL A 247 5.04 -8.78 -12.18
N PRO A 248 5.70 -9.63 -12.98
CA PRO A 248 6.45 -9.18 -14.14
C PRO A 248 5.55 -8.43 -15.13
N TRP A 249 6.01 -7.32 -15.68
CA TRP A 249 5.20 -6.53 -16.62
C TRP A 249 4.57 -7.33 -17.78
N PRO A 250 5.27 -8.29 -18.44
CA PRO A 250 4.69 -9.09 -19.50
C PRO A 250 3.56 -10.04 -19.05
N GLU A 251 3.49 -10.36 -17.77
CA GLU A 251 2.52 -11.31 -17.20
C GLU A 251 1.30 -10.60 -16.59
N LEU A 252 1.34 -9.26 -16.47
CA LEU A 252 0.32 -8.49 -15.75
C LEU A 252 -1.09 -8.64 -16.34
N GLU A 253 -1.20 -8.81 -17.66
CA GLU A 253 -2.48 -9.00 -18.35
C GLU A 253 -3.06 -10.40 -18.20
N SER A 254 -2.23 -11.39 -17.82
CA SER A 254 -2.63 -12.80 -17.70
C SER A 254 -3.00 -13.24 -16.29
N VAL A 255 -2.97 -12.34 -15.31
CA VAL A 255 -3.21 -12.66 -13.90
C VAL A 255 -4.39 -11.88 -13.34
N THR A 256 -4.90 -12.35 -12.21
CA THR A 256 -5.87 -11.66 -11.38
C THR A 256 -5.43 -11.67 -9.92
N PRO A 257 -5.91 -10.74 -9.09
CA PRO A 257 -5.60 -10.74 -7.65
C PRO A 257 -6.00 -12.04 -6.92
N ALA A 258 -6.94 -12.81 -7.46
CA ALA A 258 -7.39 -14.07 -6.88
C ALA A 258 -6.36 -15.21 -7.04
N ASP A 259 -5.42 -15.09 -7.98
CA ASP A 259 -4.36 -16.08 -8.19
C ASP A 259 -3.35 -16.09 -7.03
N PHE A 260 -3.29 -14.97 -6.28
CA PHE A 260 -2.33 -14.73 -5.23
C PHE A 260 -3.03 -14.65 -3.88
N THR A 261 -3.00 -15.74 -3.13
CA THR A 261 -3.57 -15.84 -1.78
C THR A 261 -2.52 -16.30 -0.80
N ILE A 262 -2.82 -16.24 0.50
CA ILE A 262 -1.93 -16.79 1.53
C ILE A 262 -1.64 -18.29 1.34
N ARG A 263 -2.45 -19.02 0.55
CA ARG A 263 -2.26 -20.44 0.24
C ARG A 263 -1.39 -20.68 -1.00
N THR A 264 -1.47 -19.82 -2.01
CA THR A 264 -0.77 -20.01 -3.29
C THR A 264 0.62 -19.36 -3.29
N VAL A 265 0.75 -18.20 -2.65
CA VAL A 265 1.98 -17.39 -2.68
C VAL A 265 3.22 -18.11 -2.12
N PRO A 266 3.18 -18.89 -1.02
CA PRO A 266 4.37 -19.55 -0.50
C PRO A 266 5.10 -20.41 -1.54
N ALA A 267 4.36 -21.15 -2.37
CA ALA A 267 4.94 -21.96 -3.44
C ALA A 267 5.56 -21.09 -4.56
N LEU A 268 4.90 -19.98 -4.92
CA LEU A 268 5.33 -19.07 -5.99
C LEU A 268 6.64 -18.35 -5.65
N VAL A 269 6.92 -18.10 -4.37
CA VAL A 269 8.11 -17.35 -3.94
C VAL A 269 9.21 -18.25 -3.38
N ALA A 270 8.99 -19.56 -3.26
CA ALA A 270 9.90 -20.48 -2.56
C ALA A 270 11.37 -20.38 -3.02
N GLN A 271 11.62 -20.12 -4.31
CA GLN A 271 12.95 -20.16 -4.90
C GLN A 271 13.64 -18.80 -5.06
N ARG A 272 12.90 -17.69 -5.06
CA ARG A 272 13.45 -16.34 -5.32
C ARG A 272 12.66 -15.23 -4.65
N ASP A 273 13.31 -14.09 -4.45
CA ASP A 273 12.62 -12.85 -4.08
C ASP A 273 12.19 -12.11 -5.35
N LEU A 274 10.97 -12.41 -5.79
CA LEU A 274 10.41 -11.86 -7.02
C LEU A 274 10.34 -10.32 -7.00
N TRP A 275 10.13 -9.69 -5.84
CA TRP A 275 10.06 -8.24 -5.81
C TRP A 275 11.43 -7.59 -5.93
N ALA A 276 12.44 -8.16 -5.27
CA ALA A 276 13.82 -7.72 -5.42
C ALA A 276 14.30 -7.84 -6.87
N ASP A 277 13.95 -8.93 -7.57
CA ASP A 277 14.32 -9.15 -8.97
C ASP A 277 13.67 -8.15 -9.93
N LEU A 278 12.46 -7.66 -9.61
CA LEU A 278 11.67 -6.78 -10.48
C LEU A 278 11.93 -5.29 -10.24
N LEU A 279 12.41 -4.91 -9.05
CA LEU A 279 12.67 -3.52 -8.72
C LEU A 279 13.91 -2.99 -9.47
N PRO A 280 13.80 -1.85 -10.17
CA PRO A 280 14.99 -1.19 -10.69
C PRO A 280 15.81 -0.59 -9.53
N ALA A 281 17.07 -0.25 -9.82
CA ALA A 281 17.89 0.53 -8.87
C ALA A 281 17.20 1.87 -8.51
N PRO A 282 17.47 2.45 -7.33
CA PRO A 282 17.01 3.80 -6.99
C PRO A 282 17.41 4.83 -8.05
N GLN A 283 16.45 5.67 -8.43
CA GLN A 283 16.60 6.67 -9.49
C GLN A 283 16.46 8.08 -8.94
N ARG A 284 17.15 9.04 -9.55
CA ARG A 284 16.91 10.47 -9.31
C ARG A 284 15.75 10.95 -10.17
N LEU A 285 14.84 11.71 -9.57
CA LEU A 285 13.73 12.29 -10.29
C LEU A 285 14.23 13.41 -11.23
N PRO A 286 13.79 13.43 -12.52
CA PRO A 286 14.12 14.51 -13.43
C PRO A 286 13.57 15.85 -12.93
N ALA A 287 14.38 16.91 -13.06
CA ALA A 287 14.00 18.25 -12.58
C ALA A 287 12.77 18.80 -13.33
N ASP A 288 12.69 18.59 -14.64
CA ASP A 288 11.54 18.99 -15.48
C ASP A 288 10.24 18.30 -15.05
N LEU A 289 10.32 17.03 -14.63
CA LEU A 289 9.17 16.28 -14.09
C LEU A 289 8.67 16.89 -12.77
N ILE A 290 9.58 17.30 -11.89
CA ILE A 290 9.25 17.96 -10.63
C ILE A 290 8.60 19.32 -10.91
N GLU A 291 9.17 20.13 -11.82
CA GLU A 291 8.62 21.44 -12.18
C GLU A 291 7.23 21.33 -12.82
N GLU A 292 7.01 20.37 -13.73
CA GLU A 292 5.66 20.08 -14.25
C GLU A 292 4.69 19.76 -13.11
N GLY A 293 5.12 18.95 -12.15
CA GLY A 293 4.33 18.55 -11.00
C GLY A 293 3.98 19.67 -10.02
N ARG A 294 4.86 20.67 -9.90
CA ARG A 294 4.65 21.90 -9.12
C ARG A 294 3.62 22.81 -9.77
N ALA A 295 3.58 22.84 -11.10
CA ALA A 295 2.58 23.60 -11.86
C ALA A 295 1.17 22.99 -11.80
N ILE A 296 1.06 21.69 -11.50
CA ILE A 296 -0.24 21.01 -11.34
C ILE A 296 -0.82 21.28 -9.94
N PRO A 297 -2.05 21.81 -9.83
CA PRO A 297 -2.70 22.04 -8.54
C PRO A 297 -2.79 20.77 -7.68
N ILE A 298 -2.61 20.93 -6.37
CA ILE A 298 -2.76 19.81 -5.43
C ILE A 298 -4.22 19.32 -5.46
N PRO A 299 -4.48 18.04 -5.82
CA PRO A 299 -5.85 17.58 -6.12
C PRO A 299 -6.83 17.76 -4.96
N ARG A 300 -6.37 17.56 -3.71
CA ARG A 300 -7.19 17.76 -2.51
C ARG A 300 -7.60 19.24 -2.31
N VAL A 301 -6.68 20.16 -2.62
CA VAL A 301 -6.92 21.60 -2.53
C VAL A 301 -7.89 22.01 -3.64
N GLN A 302 -7.68 21.53 -4.86
CA GLN A 302 -8.57 21.77 -5.99
C GLN A 302 -9.99 21.27 -5.70
N ALA A 303 -10.15 20.04 -5.21
CA ALA A 303 -11.43 19.46 -4.84
C ALA A 303 -12.15 20.28 -3.75
N MET A 304 -11.41 20.81 -2.76
CA MET A 304 -11.97 21.70 -1.74
C MET A 304 -12.49 23.01 -2.35
N HIS A 305 -11.72 23.64 -3.25
CA HIS A 305 -12.16 24.85 -3.93
C HIS A 305 -13.37 24.60 -4.83
N GLU A 306 -13.40 23.49 -5.55
CA GLU A 306 -14.53 23.06 -6.38
C GLU A 306 -15.79 22.79 -5.56
N GLY A 307 -15.66 22.07 -4.44
CA GLY A 307 -16.76 21.86 -3.49
C GLY A 307 -17.33 23.17 -2.96
N ARG A 308 -16.45 24.14 -2.61
CA ARG A 308 -16.88 25.49 -2.20
C ARG A 308 -17.58 26.24 -3.33
N ARG A 309 -17.10 26.14 -4.58
CA ARG A 309 -17.76 26.75 -5.75
C ARG A 309 -19.15 26.15 -5.99
N ARG A 310 -19.28 24.82 -6.01
CA ARG A 310 -20.58 24.12 -6.17
C ARG A 310 -21.56 24.48 -5.04
N ALA A 311 -21.08 24.55 -3.80
CA ALA A 311 -21.90 24.96 -2.66
C ALA A 311 -22.37 26.43 -2.75
N ARG A 312 -21.53 27.34 -3.25
CA ARG A 312 -21.91 28.74 -3.50
C ARG A 312 -22.95 28.85 -4.60
N ALA A 313 -22.75 28.15 -5.72
CA ALA A 313 -23.71 28.13 -6.84
C ALA A 313 -25.10 27.58 -6.42
N ARG A 314 -25.15 26.62 -5.51
CA ARG A 314 -26.41 26.10 -4.94
C ARG A 314 -27.10 27.06 -3.96
N ARG A 315 -26.38 28.07 -3.44
CA ARG A 315 -26.88 29.05 -2.45
C ARG A 315 -27.32 30.37 -3.06
N THR A 316 -27.11 30.56 -4.37
CA THR A 316 -27.65 31.70 -5.11
C THR A 316 -28.89 31.18 -5.86
N PRO A 317 -30.11 31.43 -5.38
CA PRO A 317 -31.30 31.17 -6.18
C PRO A 317 -31.27 32.15 -7.35
N THR A 318 -31.50 31.65 -8.56
CA THR A 318 -31.99 32.46 -9.69
C THR A 318 -33.26 33.21 -9.32
#